data_AF-A0AA39G1L7-F1
#
_entry.id   AF-A0AA39G1L7-F1
#
_cell.length_a   1.000
_cell.length_b   1.000
_cell.length_c   1.000
_cell.angle_alpha   90.00
_cell.angle_beta   90.00
_cell.angle_gamma   90.00
#
_symmetry.space_group_name_H-M   'P 1'
#
loop_
_entity.id
_entity.type
_entity.pdbx_description
1 polymer ?
#
loop_
_entity_poly.entity_id
_entity_poly.type
_entity_poly.pdbx_seq_one_letter_code
_entity_poly.pdbx_strand_id
1 'polypeptide(L)'
;MEYSFAVMPSTEISDSSRHDLQRHTKLINNIYLFGHDEFIPSFITNAWNILDQMPTEHTAREINIIFQNIIKNLMPNDTTAIDYFNFEIPSIHEGKNGWDVINFQYRFPVEFRFFFYDETSNVYMTIFRYLLKLYKAKASSLNFISSKLSNRQAPEEFEMLITNLHTIFTVLIGYLRSVFDSQYALLELSMQNARGYGDMQKAHFSFLHNIVSLSFLPINYNTNHTGPECYFILELLDYYDNFVLKLKWDFSNDLDSSRAVMKICCDRFNKIKNLAIATMQSVKSNGFNSKYLRILILSFEFQIWNNAPDEIANLDKFFENLQI
;
A
#
# COMPACT_ATOMS: atom_id res chain seq x y z
N MET A 1 -15.75 -4.76 20.71
CA MET A 1 -15.29 -4.59 22.11
C MET A 1 -15.57 -3.16 22.51
N GLU A 2 -16.16 -2.97 23.69
CA GLU A 2 -16.36 -1.65 24.30
C GLU A 2 -15.00 -1.10 24.72
N TYR A 3 -14.55 -0.05 24.03
CA TYR A 3 -13.38 0.72 24.45
C TYR A 3 -13.81 1.67 25.57
N SER A 4 -13.07 1.68 26.68
CA SER A 4 -13.25 2.65 27.76
C SER A 4 -12.89 4.04 27.22
N PHE A 5 -13.92 4.79 26.81
CA PHE A 5 -13.79 6.13 26.28
C PHE A 5 -13.22 7.08 27.35
N ALA A 6 -12.09 7.71 27.06
CA ALA A 6 -11.77 8.98 27.69
C ALA A 6 -12.74 10.03 27.12
N VAL A 7 -13.93 10.13 27.73
CA VAL A 7 -14.93 11.13 27.37
C VAL A 7 -14.38 12.50 27.77
N MET A 8 -13.95 13.28 26.79
CA MET A 8 -13.73 14.71 26.99
C MET A 8 -15.04 15.35 27.47
N PRO A 9 -15.01 16.28 28.44
CA PRO A 9 -16.19 17.01 28.85
C PRO A 9 -16.85 17.64 27.63
N SER A 10 -18.18 17.73 27.63
CA SER A 10 -18.97 18.40 26.60
C SER A 10 -18.70 19.90 26.60
N THR A 11 -17.54 20.31 26.09
CA THR A 11 -17.22 21.71 25.77
C THR A 11 -17.60 21.97 24.33
N GLU A 12 -18.43 23.00 24.13
CA GLU A 12 -18.69 23.57 22.80
C GLU A 12 -17.35 23.85 22.11
N ILE A 13 -17.25 23.46 20.84
CA ILE A 13 -16.04 23.64 20.05
C ILE A 13 -15.99 25.11 19.61
N SER A 14 -14.88 25.81 19.87
CA SER A 14 -14.65 27.07 19.18
C SER A 14 -14.44 26.79 17.69
N ASP A 15 -15.05 27.57 16.79
CA ASP A 15 -14.94 27.34 15.33
C ASP A 15 -13.48 27.19 14.87
N SER A 16 -12.54 27.90 15.53
CA SER A 16 -11.09 27.74 15.32
C SER A 16 -10.62 26.30 15.53
N SER A 17 -10.95 25.67 16.66
CA SER A 17 -10.46 24.33 16.98
C SER A 17 -11.03 23.26 16.04
N ARG A 18 -12.26 23.48 15.53
CA ARG A 18 -12.87 22.63 14.50
C ARG A 18 -12.10 22.73 13.19
N HIS A 19 -11.79 23.95 12.76
CA HIS A 19 -11.02 24.19 11.53
C HIS A 19 -9.62 23.56 11.62
N ASP A 20 -8.97 23.64 12.78
CA ASP A 20 -7.66 23.04 13.00
C ASP A 20 -7.71 21.51 12.95
N LEU A 21 -8.71 20.88 13.59
CA LEU A 21 -8.90 19.43 13.53
C LEU A 21 -9.20 18.93 12.10
N GLN A 22 -10.04 19.66 11.36
CA GLN A 22 -10.30 19.36 9.94
C GLN A 22 -9.03 19.47 9.10
N ARG A 23 -8.19 20.49 9.36
CA ARG A 23 -6.90 20.64 8.71
C ARG A 23 -5.98 19.45 8.97
N HIS A 24 -5.85 19.01 10.22
CA HIS A 24 -5.03 17.84 10.57
C HIS A 24 -5.57 16.54 9.94
N THR A 25 -6.88 16.37 9.90
CA THR A 25 -7.51 15.21 9.24
C THR A 25 -7.22 15.21 7.73
N LYS A 26 -7.23 16.39 7.10
CA LYS A 26 -6.85 16.56 5.70
C LYS A 26 -5.37 16.25 5.45
N LEU A 27 -4.48 16.69 6.33
CA LEU A 27 -3.05 16.35 6.25
C LEU A 27 -2.82 14.85 6.34
N ILE A 28 -3.50 14.17 7.27
CA ILE A 28 -3.43 12.71 7.40
C ILE A 28 -3.94 12.03 6.14
N ASN A 29 -5.07 12.46 5.58
CA ASN A 29 -5.57 11.90 4.33
C ASN A 29 -4.57 12.08 3.17
N ASN A 30 -4.04 13.30 3.01
CA ASN A 30 -3.14 13.62 1.90
C ASN A 30 -1.82 12.83 1.97
N ILE A 31 -1.27 12.64 3.18
CA ILE A 31 0.07 12.08 3.35
C ILE A 31 0.05 10.61 3.81
N TYR A 32 -0.74 10.22 4.82
CA TYR A 32 -0.79 8.82 5.28
C TYR A 32 -1.61 7.91 4.35
N LEU A 33 -2.71 8.43 3.79
CA LEU A 33 -3.61 7.68 2.91
C LEU A 33 -3.34 7.93 1.43
N PHE A 34 -2.28 8.70 1.13
CA PHE A 34 -1.85 9.05 -0.22
C PHE A 34 -2.94 9.75 -1.03
N GLY A 35 -3.68 10.63 -0.36
CA GLY A 35 -4.69 11.49 -0.95
C GLY A 35 -4.15 12.50 -1.95
N HIS A 36 -2.87 12.86 -1.85
CA HIS A 36 -2.19 13.68 -2.84
C HIS A 36 -1.52 12.77 -3.87
N ASP A 37 -2.13 12.64 -5.05
CA ASP A 37 -1.78 11.60 -6.03
C ASP A 37 -0.30 11.61 -6.47
N GLU A 38 0.36 12.78 -6.42
CA GLU A 38 1.77 12.93 -6.78
C GLU A 38 2.77 12.64 -5.64
N PHE A 39 2.32 12.64 -4.38
CA PHE A 39 3.23 12.53 -3.22
C PHE A 39 4.02 11.24 -3.23
N ILE A 40 3.34 10.09 -3.36
CA ILE A 40 4.02 8.79 -3.29
C ILE A 40 4.87 8.46 -4.51
N PRO A 41 4.41 8.68 -5.75
CA PRO A 41 5.27 8.51 -6.91
C PRO A 41 6.55 9.35 -6.81
N SER A 42 6.45 10.62 -6.38
CA SER A 42 7.62 11.47 -6.14
C SER A 42 8.50 10.94 -5.00
N PHE A 43 7.90 10.52 -3.88
CA PHE A 43 8.64 9.96 -2.75
C PHE A 43 9.41 8.71 -3.16
N ILE A 44 8.76 7.75 -3.81
CA ILE A 44 9.39 6.49 -4.21
C ILE A 44 10.55 6.74 -5.17
N THR A 45 10.37 7.63 -6.13
CA THR A 45 11.41 7.96 -7.13
C THR A 45 12.64 8.59 -6.47
N ASN A 46 12.45 9.54 -5.55
CA ASN A 46 13.56 10.23 -4.90
C ASN A 46 14.22 9.41 -3.79
N ALA A 47 13.45 8.57 -3.08
CA ALA A 47 13.94 7.74 -1.98
C ALA A 47 14.54 6.41 -2.44
N TRP A 48 14.41 6.06 -3.74
CA TRP A 48 14.75 4.73 -4.26
C TRP A 48 16.11 4.23 -3.84
N ASN A 49 17.16 4.96 -4.25
CA ASN A 49 18.54 4.51 -4.05
C ASN A 49 18.94 4.46 -2.58
N ILE A 50 18.31 5.28 -1.73
CA ILE A 50 18.61 5.36 -0.30
C ILE A 50 17.94 4.21 0.45
N LEU A 51 16.67 3.92 0.15
CA LEU A 51 15.90 2.89 0.86
C LEU A 51 16.11 1.47 0.33
N ASP A 52 16.64 1.31 -0.89
CA ASP A 52 17.01 -0.01 -1.42
C ASP A 52 18.29 -0.57 -0.80
N GLN A 53 19.08 0.30 -0.16
CA GLN A 53 20.29 -0.07 0.58
C GLN A 53 19.98 -0.36 2.06
N MET A 54 20.96 -0.98 2.73
CA MET A 54 20.90 -1.15 4.18
C MET A 54 20.90 0.23 4.86
N PRO A 55 19.99 0.49 5.81
CA PRO A 55 19.95 1.76 6.51
C PRO A 55 21.27 2.07 7.23
N THR A 56 21.62 3.35 7.24
CA THR A 56 22.73 3.92 8.00
C THR A 56 22.18 4.92 9.01
N GLU A 57 23.04 5.42 9.90
CA GLU A 57 22.69 6.47 10.87
C GLU A 57 22.17 7.77 10.21
N HIS A 58 22.48 7.99 8.92
CA HIS A 58 22.07 9.19 8.18
C HIS A 58 20.81 8.99 7.33
N THR A 59 20.40 7.76 7.07
CA THR A 59 19.28 7.44 6.18
C THR A 59 17.99 8.14 6.61
N ALA A 60 17.68 8.21 7.91
CA ALA A 60 16.50 8.93 8.39
C ALA A 60 16.56 10.43 8.06
N ARG A 61 17.73 11.07 8.20
CA ARG A 61 17.91 12.49 7.89
C ARG A 61 17.75 12.76 6.40
N GLU A 62 18.36 11.94 5.55
CA GLU A 62 18.30 12.09 4.10
C GLU A 62 16.86 11.94 3.58
N ILE A 63 16.12 10.95 4.08
CA ILE A 63 14.73 10.72 3.71
C ILE A 63 13.83 11.87 4.17
N ASN A 64 14.07 12.44 5.35
CA ASN A 64 13.34 13.62 5.80
C ASN A 64 13.64 14.86 4.95
N ILE A 65 14.87 15.04 4.46
CA ILE A 65 15.19 16.12 3.50
C ILE A 65 14.43 15.91 2.19
N ILE A 66 14.38 14.68 1.68
CA ILE A 66 13.59 14.33 0.48
C ILE A 66 12.11 14.65 0.70
N PHE A 67 11.55 14.22 1.83
CA PHE A 67 10.17 14.52 2.20
C PHE A 67 9.89 16.02 2.21
N GLN A 68 10.73 16.81 2.88
CA GLN A 68 10.59 18.26 2.95
C GLN A 68 10.62 18.92 1.57
N ASN A 69 11.53 18.48 0.69
CA ASN A 69 11.62 19.00 -0.67
C ASN A 69 10.36 18.66 -1.48
N ILE A 70 9.84 17.44 -1.34
CA ILE A 70 8.60 17.02 -2.01
C ILE A 70 7.42 17.88 -1.52
N ILE A 71 7.25 18.06 -0.20
CA ILE A 71 6.16 18.87 0.34
C ILE A 71 6.26 20.32 -0.12
N LYS A 72 7.47 20.93 -0.12
CA LYS A 72 7.66 22.29 -0.61
C LYS A 72 7.30 22.45 -2.09
N ASN A 73 7.52 21.42 -2.90
CA ASN A 73 7.22 21.44 -4.33
C ASN A 73 5.72 21.18 -4.60
N LEU A 74 5.11 20.22 -3.92
CA LEU A 74 3.72 19.82 -4.15
C LEU A 74 2.72 20.76 -3.47
N MET A 75 3.06 21.25 -2.28
CA MET A 75 2.18 22.07 -1.43
C MET A 75 2.89 23.35 -0.98
N PRO A 76 3.28 24.25 -1.91
CA PRO A 76 4.07 25.44 -1.58
C PRO A 76 3.35 26.40 -0.61
N ASN A 77 2.02 26.38 -0.61
CA ASN A 77 1.19 27.23 0.23
C ASN A 77 0.83 26.62 1.59
N ASP A 78 1.11 25.32 1.81
CA ASP A 78 0.80 24.63 3.06
C ASP A 78 1.90 23.62 3.41
N THR A 79 2.99 24.13 3.96
CA THR A 79 4.15 23.34 4.40
C THR A 79 4.01 22.78 5.81
N THR A 80 2.84 22.92 6.45
CA THR A 80 2.62 22.47 7.83
C THR A 80 2.81 20.98 8.02
N ALA A 81 2.70 20.17 6.96
CA ALA A 81 3.05 18.76 7.00
C ALA A 81 4.51 18.54 7.48
N ILE A 82 5.43 19.44 7.17
CA ILE A 82 6.86 19.32 7.56
C ILE A 82 7.02 19.34 9.08
N ASP A 83 6.17 20.09 9.80
CA ASP A 83 6.30 20.25 11.24
C ASP A 83 5.74 19.05 12.01
N TYR A 84 4.78 18.35 11.42
CA TYR A 84 4.07 17.25 12.08
C TYR A 84 4.53 15.87 11.64
N PHE A 85 5.04 15.70 10.42
CA PHE A 85 5.47 14.41 9.91
C PHE A 85 6.98 14.23 9.96
N ASN A 86 7.42 13.05 10.39
CA ASN A 86 8.83 12.69 10.43
C ASN A 86 9.02 11.21 10.10
N PHE A 87 9.99 10.92 9.25
CA PHE A 87 10.48 9.56 9.03
C PHE A 87 11.46 9.15 10.13
N GLU A 88 11.30 7.93 10.61
CA GLU A 88 12.17 7.32 11.62
C GLU A 88 12.62 5.95 11.14
N ILE A 89 13.85 5.61 11.49
CA ILE A 89 14.44 4.30 11.20
C ILE A 89 14.83 3.68 12.54
N PRO A 90 14.29 2.50 12.89
CA PRO A 90 14.66 1.79 14.10
C PRO A 90 16.17 1.53 14.14
N SER A 91 16.82 1.70 15.29
CA SER A 91 18.27 1.47 15.44
C SER A 91 18.69 0.01 15.23
N ILE A 92 17.76 -0.93 15.40
CA ILE A 92 17.97 -2.36 15.14
C ILE A 92 17.25 -2.71 13.83
N HIS A 93 18.03 -2.93 12.79
CA HIS A 93 17.55 -3.30 11.45
C HIS A 93 18.35 -4.54 11.02
N GLU A 94 17.79 -5.72 11.30
CA GLU A 94 18.39 -7.06 11.10
C GLU A 94 18.68 -7.39 9.62
N GLY A 95 19.59 -6.65 8.97
CA GLY A 95 19.94 -6.84 7.56
C GLY A 95 18.80 -6.54 6.57
N LYS A 96 17.74 -5.85 7.02
CA LYS A 96 16.61 -5.43 6.19
C LYS A 96 16.93 -4.12 5.47
N ASN A 97 16.39 -3.95 4.27
CA ASN A 97 16.52 -2.70 3.51
C ASN A 97 15.72 -1.56 4.18
N GLY A 98 15.98 -0.32 3.76
CA GLY A 98 15.26 0.86 4.25
C GLY A 98 13.74 0.79 4.04
N TRP A 99 13.27 0.17 2.96
CA TRP A 99 11.83 0.03 2.67
C TRP A 99 11.06 -0.76 3.72
N ASP A 100 11.68 -1.77 4.33
CA ASP A 100 11.03 -2.65 5.29
C ASP A 100 11.02 -2.09 6.72
N VAL A 101 11.95 -1.18 7.04
CA VAL A 101 12.14 -0.66 8.39
C VAL A 101 11.64 0.76 8.58
N ILE A 102 11.35 1.48 7.50
CA ILE A 102 10.92 2.88 7.56
C ILE A 102 9.62 3.05 8.33
N ASN A 103 9.65 3.94 9.31
CA ASN A 103 8.50 4.37 10.07
C ASN A 103 8.16 5.80 9.69
N PHE A 104 6.88 6.09 9.58
CA PHE A 104 6.40 7.43 9.32
C PHE A 104 5.53 7.88 10.48
N GLN A 105 6.07 8.75 11.34
CA GLN A 105 5.39 9.23 12.53
C GLN A 105 4.75 10.57 12.28
N TYR A 106 3.58 10.75 12.88
CA TYR A 106 2.91 12.03 12.96
C TYR A 106 2.81 12.48 14.40
N ARG A 107 3.32 13.69 14.64
CA ARG A 107 3.36 14.33 15.94
C ARG A 107 2.12 15.19 16.10
N PHE A 108 1.16 14.71 16.86
CA PHE A 108 -0.08 15.44 17.11
C PHE A 108 0.16 16.61 18.08
N PRO A 109 -0.46 17.78 17.85
CA PRO A 109 -0.60 18.79 18.90
C PRO A 109 -1.25 18.18 20.13
N VAL A 110 -0.78 18.58 21.33
CA VAL A 110 -1.26 18.04 22.62
C VAL A 110 -2.78 18.14 22.76
N GLU A 111 -3.35 19.19 22.17
CA GLU A 111 -4.78 19.53 22.15
C GLU A 111 -5.64 18.45 21.46
N PHE A 112 -5.06 17.68 20.55
CA PHE A 112 -5.75 16.63 19.79
C PHE A 112 -5.37 15.21 20.22
N ARG A 113 -4.64 15.05 21.34
CA ARG A 113 -4.18 13.73 21.83
C ARG A 113 -5.32 12.73 22.06
N PHE A 114 -6.51 13.20 22.46
CA PHE A 114 -7.69 12.35 22.65
C PHE A 114 -8.31 11.86 21.33
N PHE A 115 -8.03 12.58 20.25
CA PHE A 115 -8.47 12.24 18.90
C PHE A 115 -7.52 11.25 18.23
N PHE A 116 -6.22 11.47 18.44
CA PHE A 116 -5.16 10.71 17.80
C PHE A 116 -4.23 10.10 18.85
N TYR A 117 -4.73 9.07 19.51
CA TYR A 117 -3.98 8.32 20.50
C TYR A 117 -3.31 7.09 19.83
N ASP A 118 -2.40 6.44 20.55
CA ASP A 118 -1.44 5.47 19.99
C ASP A 118 -2.06 4.39 19.09
N GLU A 119 -3.26 3.89 19.41
CA GLU A 119 -3.96 2.89 18.59
C GLU A 119 -4.30 3.41 17.20
N THR A 120 -4.82 4.64 17.09
CA THR A 120 -5.16 5.26 15.80
C THR A 120 -3.90 5.53 14.96
N SER A 121 -2.80 5.94 15.59
CA SER A 121 -1.52 6.14 14.92
C SER A 121 -0.95 4.84 14.36
N ASN A 122 -1.09 3.73 15.10
CA ASN A 122 -0.67 2.41 14.63
C ASN A 122 -1.47 1.92 13.42
N VAL A 123 -2.77 2.23 13.37
CA VAL A 123 -3.61 1.95 12.19
C VAL A 123 -3.11 2.73 10.97
N TYR A 124 -2.88 4.04 11.11
CA TYR A 124 -2.34 4.86 10.02
C TYR A 124 -0.98 4.38 9.53
N MET A 125 -0.08 4.01 10.45
CA MET A 125 1.21 3.42 10.12
C MET A 125 1.06 2.12 9.32
N THR A 126 0.13 1.25 9.74
CA THR A 126 -0.12 -0.03 9.07
C THR A 126 -0.64 0.20 7.64
N ILE A 127 -1.59 1.13 7.48
CA ILE A 127 -2.09 1.55 6.17
C ILE A 127 -0.93 2.07 5.31
N PHE A 128 -0.14 2.99 5.84
CA PHE A 128 0.99 3.60 5.13
C PHE A 128 1.99 2.57 4.64
N ARG A 129 2.45 1.66 5.51
CA ARG A 129 3.41 0.61 5.12
C ARG A 129 2.83 -0.31 4.05
N TYR A 130 1.56 -0.68 4.18
CA TYR A 130 0.89 -1.52 3.21
C TYR A 130 0.80 -0.85 1.84
N LEU A 131 0.36 0.40 1.80
CA LEU A 131 0.31 1.17 0.56
C LEU A 131 1.72 1.40 0.00
N LEU A 132 2.71 1.72 0.84
CA LEU A 132 4.09 1.92 0.40
C LEU A 132 4.64 0.69 -0.31
N LYS A 133 4.37 -0.52 0.22
CA LYS A 133 4.74 -1.79 -0.43
C LYS A 133 4.05 -1.97 -1.78
N LEU A 134 2.75 -1.72 -1.87
CA LEU A 134 2.00 -1.82 -3.14
C LEU A 134 2.54 -0.85 -4.20
N TYR A 135 2.73 0.42 -3.82
CA TYR A 135 3.25 1.43 -4.74
C TYR A 135 4.72 1.15 -5.13
N LYS A 136 5.56 0.68 -4.20
CA LYS A 136 6.93 0.24 -4.50
C LYS A 136 6.92 -0.94 -5.48
N ALA A 137 6.07 -1.94 -5.29
CA ALA A 137 5.96 -3.08 -6.17
C ALA A 137 5.49 -2.67 -7.59
N LYS A 138 4.50 -1.76 -7.67
CA LYS A 138 4.06 -1.16 -8.94
C LYS A 138 5.18 -0.37 -9.65
N ALA A 139 5.93 0.45 -8.91
CA ALA A 139 7.04 1.22 -9.48
C ALA A 139 8.19 0.31 -9.92
N SER A 140 8.50 -0.72 -9.14
CA SER A 140 9.50 -1.73 -9.46
C SER A 140 9.19 -2.48 -10.75
N SER A 141 7.93 -2.86 -10.95
CA SER A 141 7.50 -3.56 -12.17
C SER A 141 7.53 -2.64 -13.39
N LEU A 142 7.11 -1.38 -13.23
CA LEU A 142 7.22 -0.38 -14.30
C LEU A 142 8.68 -0.13 -14.69
N ASN A 143 9.56 0.10 -13.71
CA ASN A 143 10.99 0.31 -13.96
C ASN A 143 11.61 -0.89 -14.68
N PHE A 144 11.21 -2.12 -14.34
CA PHE A 144 11.66 -3.32 -15.03
C PHE A 144 11.24 -3.29 -16.51
N ILE A 145 9.94 -3.09 -16.80
CA ILE A 145 9.39 -3.01 -18.15
C ILE A 145 10.11 -1.91 -18.96
N SER A 146 10.26 -0.71 -18.39
CA SER A 146 10.93 0.43 -19.04
C SER A 146 12.41 0.18 -19.31
N SER A 147 13.14 -0.47 -18.39
CA SER A 147 14.58 -0.74 -18.57
C SER A 147 14.88 -1.74 -19.70
N LYS A 148 13.93 -2.62 -20.04
CA LYS A 148 14.12 -3.66 -21.07
C LYS A 148 13.61 -3.27 -22.44
N LEU A 149 12.67 -2.33 -22.56
CA LEU A 149 12.42 -1.61 -23.83
C LEU A 149 13.73 -1.07 -24.44
N SER A 150 14.70 -0.73 -23.59
CA SER A 150 16.03 -0.27 -24.01
C SER A 150 17.04 -1.40 -24.31
N ASN A 151 16.90 -2.62 -23.75
CA ASN A 151 18.00 -3.61 -23.69
C ASN A 151 17.65 -5.07 -24.10
N ARG A 152 16.43 -5.41 -24.58
CA ARG A 152 16.02 -6.72 -25.17
C ARG A 152 16.72 -7.98 -24.61
N GLN A 153 16.52 -8.29 -23.32
CA GLN A 153 17.26 -9.38 -22.65
C GLN A 153 16.39 -10.33 -21.80
N ALA A 154 15.09 -10.08 -21.65
CA ALA A 154 14.21 -10.92 -20.83
C ALA A 154 13.30 -11.79 -21.73
N PRO A 155 12.95 -13.03 -21.30
CA PRO A 155 11.93 -13.84 -21.96
C PRO A 155 10.56 -13.14 -22.00
N GLU A 156 9.80 -13.35 -23.08
CA GLU A 156 8.47 -12.75 -23.28
C GLU A 156 7.49 -13.17 -22.17
N GLU A 157 7.61 -14.39 -21.66
CA GLU A 157 6.77 -14.91 -20.58
C GLU A 157 7.04 -14.21 -19.25
N PHE A 158 8.31 -13.86 -18.99
CA PHE A 158 8.67 -13.10 -17.79
C PHE A 158 8.18 -11.67 -17.90
N GLU A 159 8.28 -11.07 -19.09
CA GLU A 159 7.72 -9.74 -19.35
C GLU A 159 6.20 -9.70 -19.15
N MET A 160 5.49 -10.71 -19.67
CA MET A 160 4.06 -10.85 -19.49
C MET A 160 3.68 -11.02 -18.01
N LEU A 161 4.41 -11.86 -17.26
CA LEU A 161 4.21 -12.01 -15.82
C LEU A 161 4.40 -10.67 -15.08
N ILE A 162 5.46 -9.93 -15.37
CA ILE A 162 5.71 -8.62 -14.73
C ILE A 162 4.63 -7.60 -15.12
N THR A 163 4.14 -7.64 -16.35
CA THR A 163 3.05 -6.80 -16.84
C THR A 163 1.72 -7.14 -16.15
N ASN A 164 1.44 -8.43 -15.96
CA ASN A 164 0.28 -8.92 -15.22
C ASN A 164 0.34 -8.45 -13.76
N LEU A 165 1.51 -8.58 -13.10
CA LEU A 165 1.74 -8.09 -11.74
C LEU A 165 1.58 -6.57 -11.65
N HIS A 166 2.12 -5.81 -12.60
CA HIS A 166 1.94 -4.36 -12.66
C HIS A 166 0.45 -3.97 -12.75
N THR A 167 -0.31 -4.67 -13.58
CA THR A 167 -1.75 -4.47 -13.74
C THR A 167 -2.49 -4.80 -12.44
N ILE A 168 -2.16 -5.92 -11.79
CA ILE A 168 -2.72 -6.31 -10.49
C ILE A 168 -2.50 -5.21 -9.44
N PHE A 169 -1.27 -4.73 -9.27
CA PHE A 169 -0.98 -3.68 -8.29
C PHE A 169 -1.70 -2.38 -8.64
N THR A 170 -1.85 -2.06 -9.92
CA THR A 170 -2.60 -0.87 -10.36
C THR A 170 -4.08 -0.96 -10.02
N VAL A 171 -4.72 -2.13 -10.24
CA VAL A 171 -6.11 -2.38 -9.87
C VAL A 171 -6.30 -2.29 -8.35
N LEU A 172 -5.41 -2.92 -7.57
CA LEU A 172 -5.47 -2.88 -6.10
C LEU A 172 -5.33 -1.45 -5.56
N ILE A 173 -4.39 -0.67 -6.09
CA ILE A 173 -4.21 0.73 -5.68
C ILE A 173 -5.44 1.56 -6.03
N GLY A 174 -5.99 1.43 -7.25
CA GLY A 174 -7.20 2.16 -7.67
C GLY A 174 -8.42 1.82 -6.82
N TYR A 175 -8.57 0.56 -6.43
CA TYR A 175 -9.58 0.11 -5.49
C TYR A 175 -9.44 0.80 -4.12
N LEU A 176 -8.25 0.74 -3.52
CA LEU A 176 -7.98 1.33 -2.21
C LEU A 176 -8.21 2.84 -2.23
N ARG A 177 -7.78 3.52 -3.29
CA ARG A 177 -8.01 4.96 -3.48
C ARG A 177 -9.51 5.28 -3.46
N SER A 178 -10.31 4.52 -4.20
CA SER A 178 -11.77 4.69 -4.26
C SER A 178 -12.44 4.48 -2.90
N VAL A 179 -11.96 3.51 -2.10
CA VAL A 179 -12.41 3.31 -0.72
C VAL A 179 -12.06 4.51 0.14
N PHE A 180 -10.79 4.96 0.13
CA PHE A 180 -10.33 6.06 0.96
C PHE A 180 -11.05 7.36 0.64
N ASP A 181 -11.17 7.74 -0.62
CA ASP A 181 -11.86 8.98 -1.02
C ASP A 181 -13.32 8.97 -0.60
N SER A 182 -14.00 7.84 -0.80
CA SER A 182 -15.40 7.70 -0.40
C SER A 182 -15.58 7.77 1.11
N GLN A 183 -14.71 7.11 1.89
CA GLN A 183 -14.80 7.15 3.36
C GLN A 183 -14.39 8.52 3.91
N TYR A 184 -13.41 9.18 3.29
CA TYR A 184 -12.96 10.51 3.69
C TYR A 184 -14.04 11.57 3.43
N ALA A 185 -14.75 11.50 2.31
CA ALA A 185 -15.88 12.39 2.03
C ALA A 185 -17.00 12.25 3.09
N LEU A 186 -17.26 11.02 3.56
CA LEU A 186 -18.21 10.77 4.66
C LEU A 186 -17.71 11.34 5.99
N LEU A 187 -16.42 11.22 6.27
CA LEU A 187 -15.79 11.81 7.45
C LEU A 187 -15.91 13.34 7.44
N GLU A 188 -15.56 13.98 6.32
CA GLU A 188 -15.61 15.43 6.16
C GLU A 188 -17.04 15.96 6.37
N LEU A 189 -18.04 15.33 5.73
CA LEU A 189 -19.45 15.67 5.92
C LEU A 189 -19.90 15.49 7.38
N SER A 190 -19.47 14.40 8.02
CA SER A 190 -19.81 14.13 9.42
C SER A 190 -19.16 15.15 10.37
N MET A 191 -17.90 15.52 10.09
CA MET A 191 -17.17 16.54 10.85
C MET A 191 -17.74 17.94 10.63
N GLN A 192 -18.35 18.25 9.49
CA GLN A 192 -19.05 19.52 9.23
C GLN A 192 -20.43 19.61 9.90
N ASN A 193 -21.09 18.47 10.12
CA ASN A 193 -22.41 18.41 10.76
C ASN A 193 -22.37 18.09 12.27
N ALA A 194 -21.22 17.68 12.80
CA ALA A 194 -21.05 17.35 14.21
C ALA A 194 -21.37 18.54 15.13
N ARG A 195 -22.04 18.26 16.25
CA ARG A 195 -22.42 19.27 17.26
C ARG A 195 -21.34 19.46 18.34
N GLY A 196 -20.47 18.49 18.52
CA GLY A 196 -19.41 18.53 19.53
C GLY A 196 -18.28 17.53 19.25
N TYR A 197 -17.23 17.60 20.07
CA TYR A 197 -16.01 16.80 19.90
C TYR A 197 -16.28 15.29 19.90
N GLY A 198 -17.19 14.83 20.75
CA GLY A 198 -17.55 13.41 20.83
C GLY A 198 -18.16 12.88 19.52
N ASP A 199 -18.92 13.70 18.79
CA ASP A 199 -19.51 13.30 17.50
C ASP A 199 -18.43 13.23 16.41
N MET A 200 -17.51 14.20 16.40
CA MET A 200 -16.37 14.17 15.47
C MET A 200 -15.47 12.96 15.73
N GLN A 201 -15.26 12.60 17.01
CA GLN A 201 -14.42 11.48 17.40
C GLN A 201 -15.06 10.17 16.94
N LYS A 202 -16.37 10.00 17.15
CA LYS A 202 -17.14 8.87 16.63
C LYS A 202 -17.09 8.77 15.11
N ALA A 203 -17.16 9.91 14.40
CA ALA A 203 -17.02 9.94 12.95
C ALA A 203 -15.64 9.45 12.50
N HIS A 204 -14.56 9.90 13.16
CA HIS A 204 -13.18 9.48 12.87
C HIS A 204 -12.95 7.99 13.17
N PHE A 205 -13.49 7.48 14.27
CA PHE A 205 -13.45 6.05 14.56
C PHE A 205 -14.19 5.23 13.52
N SER A 206 -15.37 5.69 13.09
CA SER A 206 -16.17 5.01 12.07
C SER A 206 -15.43 4.99 10.73
N PHE A 207 -14.77 6.10 10.39
CA PHE A 207 -13.88 6.19 9.22
C PHE A 207 -12.74 5.17 9.27
N LEU A 208 -11.99 5.11 10.37
CA LEU A 208 -10.90 4.15 10.54
C LEU A 208 -11.41 2.71 10.48
N HIS A 209 -12.50 2.40 11.18
CA HIS A 209 -13.10 1.06 11.17
C HIS A 209 -13.51 0.64 9.74
N ASN A 210 -14.13 1.55 8.98
CA ASN A 210 -14.54 1.28 7.60
C ASN A 210 -13.34 1.10 6.68
N ILE A 211 -12.30 1.93 6.80
CA ILE A 211 -11.07 1.78 6.03
C ILE A 211 -10.45 0.41 6.30
N VAL A 212 -10.28 0.02 7.55
CA VAL A 212 -9.69 -1.27 7.91
C VAL A 212 -10.49 -2.43 7.32
N SER A 213 -11.82 -2.37 7.46
CA SER A 213 -12.72 -3.43 7.01
C SER A 213 -12.84 -3.53 5.48
N LEU A 214 -12.73 -2.41 4.77
CA LEU A 214 -12.91 -2.36 3.31
C LEU A 214 -11.59 -2.47 2.53
N SER A 215 -10.44 -2.23 3.16
CA SER A 215 -9.13 -2.19 2.49
C SER A 215 -8.34 -3.50 2.56
N PHE A 216 -8.92 -4.58 3.10
CA PHE A 216 -8.26 -5.88 3.24
C PHE A 216 -6.88 -5.78 3.93
N LEU A 217 -6.79 -4.89 4.92
CA LEU A 217 -5.53 -4.60 5.58
C LEU A 217 -5.16 -5.73 6.56
N PRO A 218 -3.88 -6.10 6.66
CA PRO A 218 -3.40 -7.11 7.57
C PRO A 218 -3.27 -6.52 8.98
N ILE A 219 -4.38 -6.08 9.58
CA ILE A 219 -4.34 -5.51 10.93
C ILE A 219 -4.65 -6.60 11.95
N ASN A 220 -3.63 -6.97 12.71
CA ASN A 220 -3.72 -7.85 13.87
C ASN A 220 -4.36 -7.10 15.05
N TYR A 221 -5.68 -6.93 15.04
CA TYR A 221 -6.42 -6.51 16.24
C TYR A 221 -6.69 -7.74 17.11
N ASN A 222 -5.66 -8.28 17.80
CA ASN A 222 -5.78 -9.32 18.85
C ASN A 222 -6.79 -10.47 18.59
N THR A 223 -7.11 -10.72 17.33
CA THR A 223 -8.06 -11.70 16.85
C THR A 223 -7.35 -12.32 15.68
N ASN A 224 -7.25 -13.64 15.69
CA ASN A 224 -6.65 -14.45 14.64
C ASN A 224 -7.54 -14.45 13.37
N HIS A 225 -8.01 -13.27 12.97
CA HIS A 225 -9.00 -13.03 11.93
C HIS A 225 -8.52 -11.90 11.02
N THR A 226 -7.30 -12.03 10.48
CA THR A 226 -7.12 -11.62 9.09
C THR A 226 -8.06 -12.49 8.27
N GLY A 227 -9.05 -11.88 7.62
CA GLY A 227 -9.96 -12.61 6.74
C GLY A 227 -9.17 -13.36 5.65
N PRO A 228 -9.67 -14.48 5.12
CA PRO A 228 -9.04 -15.22 4.02
C PRO A 228 -8.69 -14.30 2.83
N GLU A 229 -9.40 -13.18 2.68
CA GLU A 229 -9.21 -12.16 1.65
C GLU A 229 -7.90 -11.37 1.76
N CYS A 230 -7.31 -11.26 2.95
CA CYS A 230 -6.05 -10.54 3.12
C CYS A 230 -4.82 -11.39 2.76
N TYR A 231 -4.94 -12.73 2.83
CA TYR A 231 -3.83 -13.65 2.66
C TYR A 231 -3.27 -13.62 1.24
N PHE A 232 -4.12 -13.56 0.21
CA PHE A 232 -3.61 -13.59 -1.17
C PHE A 232 -2.83 -12.31 -1.53
N ILE A 233 -3.20 -11.13 -0.99
CA ILE A 233 -2.48 -9.89 -1.29
C ILE A 233 -1.13 -9.87 -0.57
N LEU A 234 -1.08 -10.37 0.67
CA LEU A 234 0.16 -10.56 1.40
C LEU A 234 1.08 -11.56 0.70
N GLU A 235 0.56 -12.70 0.25
CA GLU A 235 1.33 -13.68 -0.51
C GLU A 235 1.81 -13.13 -1.86
N LEU A 236 1.02 -12.25 -2.51
CA LEU A 236 1.41 -11.59 -3.75
C LEU A 236 2.55 -10.59 -3.54
N LEU A 237 2.49 -9.80 -2.48
CA LEU A 237 3.55 -8.87 -2.09
C LEU A 237 4.83 -9.63 -1.69
N ASP A 238 4.70 -10.69 -0.89
CA ASP A 238 5.81 -11.58 -0.54
C ASP A 238 6.43 -12.22 -1.78
N TYR A 239 5.60 -12.72 -2.70
CA TYR A 239 6.04 -13.26 -3.98
C TYR A 239 6.83 -12.22 -4.79
N TYR A 240 6.34 -10.98 -4.85
CA TYR A 240 7.04 -9.90 -5.56
C TYR A 240 8.41 -9.58 -4.94
N ASP A 241 8.45 -9.33 -3.62
CA ASP A 241 9.67 -8.94 -2.93
C ASP A 241 10.71 -10.09 -2.89
N ASN A 242 10.27 -11.33 -2.66
CA ASN A 242 11.19 -12.46 -2.48
C ASN A 242 11.58 -13.19 -3.76
N PHE A 243 10.80 -13.10 -4.84
CA PHE A 243 11.06 -13.85 -6.08
C PHE A 243 11.33 -12.94 -7.26
N VAL A 244 10.48 -11.95 -7.49
CA VAL A 244 10.61 -11.07 -8.67
C VAL A 244 11.84 -10.16 -8.56
N LEU A 245 12.13 -9.61 -7.38
CA LEU A 245 13.33 -8.79 -7.18
C LEU A 245 14.62 -9.62 -7.16
N LYS A 246 14.59 -10.90 -6.75
CA LYS A 246 15.76 -11.80 -6.81
C LYS A 246 16.06 -12.26 -8.23
N LEU A 247 15.03 -12.50 -9.04
CA LEU A 247 15.17 -12.84 -10.46
C LEU A 247 15.89 -11.77 -11.30
N LYS A 248 15.88 -10.49 -10.87
CA LYS A 248 16.71 -9.44 -11.51
C LYS A 248 18.21 -9.78 -11.54
N TRP A 249 18.68 -10.67 -10.67
CA TRP A 249 20.09 -10.99 -10.48
C TRP A 249 20.56 -12.24 -11.25
N ASP A 250 19.65 -13.15 -11.64
CA ASP A 250 20.04 -14.49 -12.11
C ASP A 250 20.18 -14.63 -13.64
N PHE A 251 19.56 -13.76 -14.44
CA PHE A 251 19.61 -13.86 -15.91
C PHE A 251 21.00 -13.60 -16.54
N SER A 252 22.00 -13.21 -15.74
CA SER A 252 23.36 -12.90 -16.22
C SER A 252 24.32 -14.09 -16.18
N ASN A 253 24.05 -15.14 -15.39
CA ASN A 253 25.09 -16.12 -15.03
C ASN A 253 24.77 -17.59 -15.37
N ASP A 254 23.50 -18.02 -15.49
CA ASP A 254 23.16 -19.40 -15.91
C ASP A 254 21.69 -19.53 -16.42
N LEU A 255 21.51 -19.99 -17.66
CA LEU A 255 20.20 -20.11 -18.33
C LEU A 255 19.34 -21.28 -17.83
N ASP A 256 19.95 -22.41 -17.45
CA ASP A 256 19.21 -23.59 -17.00
C ASP A 256 18.70 -23.42 -15.57
N SER A 257 19.52 -22.81 -14.70
CA SER A 257 19.07 -22.35 -13.38
C SER A 257 17.96 -21.31 -13.50
N SER A 258 18.08 -20.36 -14.44
CA SER A 258 17.03 -19.36 -14.71
C SER A 258 15.70 -19.98 -15.16
N ARG A 259 15.74 -21.05 -15.99
CA ARG A 259 14.56 -21.81 -16.42
C ARG A 259 13.83 -22.47 -15.25
N ALA A 260 14.57 -23.14 -14.37
CA ALA A 260 13.99 -23.80 -13.20
C ALA A 260 13.34 -22.80 -12.23
N VAL A 261 14.01 -21.67 -11.97
CA VAL A 261 13.47 -20.61 -11.10
C VAL A 261 12.23 -19.95 -11.72
N MET A 262 12.22 -19.72 -13.04
CA MET A 262 11.08 -19.15 -13.74
C MET A 262 9.83 -20.04 -13.65
N LYS A 263 9.99 -21.36 -13.82
CA LYS A 263 8.89 -22.33 -13.67
C LYS A 263 8.31 -22.31 -12.25
N ILE A 264 9.17 -22.31 -11.22
CA ILE A 264 8.74 -22.21 -9.82
C ILE A 264 7.96 -20.92 -9.58
N CYS A 265 8.36 -19.81 -10.21
CA CYS A 265 7.69 -18.53 -10.09
C CYS A 265 6.28 -18.56 -10.71
N CYS A 266 6.15 -19.04 -11.95
CA CYS A 266 4.84 -19.20 -12.60
C CYS A 266 3.92 -20.14 -11.83
N ASP A 267 4.44 -21.27 -11.32
CA ASP A 267 3.65 -22.20 -10.50
C ASP A 267 3.15 -21.54 -9.20
N ARG A 268 3.98 -20.73 -8.55
CA ARG A 268 3.60 -19.98 -7.34
C ARG A 268 2.59 -18.88 -7.66
N PHE A 269 2.77 -18.15 -8.75
CA PHE A 269 1.80 -17.15 -9.21
C PHE A 269 0.44 -17.79 -9.52
N ASN A 270 0.42 -18.94 -10.19
CA ASN A 270 -0.81 -19.69 -10.46
C ASN A 270 -1.51 -20.16 -9.18
N LYS A 271 -0.76 -20.57 -8.15
CA LYS A 271 -1.34 -20.87 -6.83
C LYS A 271 -2.00 -19.64 -6.20
N ILE A 272 -1.34 -18.48 -6.24
CA ILE A 272 -1.88 -17.22 -5.71
C ILE A 272 -3.13 -16.81 -6.51
N LYS A 273 -3.10 -16.92 -7.85
CA LYS A 273 -4.24 -16.69 -8.73
C LYS A 273 -5.42 -17.57 -8.35
N ASN A 274 -5.21 -18.88 -8.17
CA ASN A 274 -6.25 -19.82 -7.78
C ASN A 274 -6.81 -19.54 -6.38
N LEU A 275 -5.96 -19.15 -5.43
CA LEU A 275 -6.39 -18.71 -4.11
C LEU A 275 -7.28 -17.46 -4.19
N ALA A 276 -6.88 -16.48 -5.01
CA ALA A 276 -7.66 -15.28 -5.26
C ALA A 276 -9.01 -15.60 -5.93
N ILE A 277 -9.05 -16.51 -6.92
CA ILE A 277 -10.29 -17.02 -7.53
C ILE A 277 -11.21 -17.66 -6.49
N ALA A 278 -10.69 -18.59 -5.69
CA ALA A 278 -11.47 -19.30 -4.68
C ALA A 278 -12.04 -18.33 -3.64
N THR A 279 -11.23 -17.37 -3.18
CA THR A 279 -11.63 -16.32 -2.25
C THR A 279 -12.72 -15.42 -2.84
N MET A 280 -12.56 -14.99 -4.10
CA MET A 280 -13.53 -14.12 -4.77
C MET A 280 -14.85 -14.86 -5.05
N GLN A 281 -14.80 -16.16 -5.33
CA GLN A 281 -15.98 -17.01 -5.47
C GLN A 281 -16.68 -17.25 -4.12
N SER A 282 -15.95 -17.49 -3.03
CA SER A 282 -16.54 -17.63 -1.69
C SER A 282 -17.22 -16.35 -1.21
N VAL A 283 -16.64 -15.20 -1.56
CA VAL A 283 -17.23 -13.89 -1.29
C VAL A 283 -18.53 -13.68 -2.08
N LYS A 284 -18.56 -14.08 -3.37
CA LYS A 284 -19.75 -14.04 -4.22
C LYS A 284 -20.87 -14.93 -3.66
N SER A 285 -20.55 -16.15 -3.22
CA SER A 285 -21.54 -17.10 -2.70
C SER A 285 -22.06 -16.75 -1.31
N ASN A 286 -21.21 -16.18 -0.45
CA ASN A 286 -21.57 -15.78 0.92
C ASN A 286 -22.37 -14.47 0.99
N GLY A 287 -22.69 -13.85 -0.14
CA GLY A 287 -23.53 -12.65 -0.18
C GLY A 287 -22.91 -11.41 0.48
N PHE A 288 -21.58 -11.35 0.60
CA PHE A 288 -20.87 -10.17 1.11
C PHE A 288 -21.15 -8.99 0.17
N ASN A 289 -22.11 -8.16 0.57
CA ASN A 289 -22.72 -7.13 -0.25
C ASN A 289 -21.90 -5.83 -0.27
N SER A 290 -20.59 -5.91 -0.11
CA SER A 290 -19.73 -4.74 -0.26
C SER A 290 -19.61 -4.40 -1.74
N LYS A 291 -20.19 -3.25 -2.13
CA LYS A 291 -20.04 -2.67 -3.48
C LYS A 291 -18.59 -2.64 -3.93
N TYR A 292 -17.68 -2.34 -3.00
CA TYR A 292 -16.25 -2.26 -3.23
C TYR A 292 -15.69 -3.63 -3.64
N LEU A 293 -15.98 -4.67 -2.88
CA LEU A 293 -15.49 -6.01 -3.17
C LEU A 293 -16.01 -6.53 -4.53
N ARG A 294 -17.24 -6.19 -4.92
CA ARG A 294 -17.74 -6.47 -6.28
C ARG A 294 -16.95 -5.74 -7.37
N ILE A 295 -16.61 -4.47 -7.16
CA ILE A 295 -15.77 -3.70 -8.09
C ILE A 295 -14.40 -4.35 -8.22
N LEU A 296 -13.79 -4.73 -7.09
CA LEU A 296 -12.50 -5.42 -7.08
C LEU A 296 -12.56 -6.71 -7.90
N ILE A 297 -13.55 -7.57 -7.63
CA ILE A 297 -13.71 -8.84 -8.33
C ILE A 297 -13.90 -8.64 -9.84
N LEU A 298 -14.74 -7.68 -10.24
CA LEU A 298 -14.96 -7.37 -11.65
C LEU A 298 -13.69 -6.83 -12.32
N SER A 299 -12.91 -5.99 -11.64
CA SER A 299 -11.65 -5.48 -12.17
C SER A 299 -10.62 -6.61 -12.36
N PHE A 300 -10.54 -7.56 -11.42
CA PHE A 300 -9.67 -8.73 -11.55
C PHE A 300 -10.10 -9.69 -12.67
N GLU A 301 -11.40 -10.01 -12.74
CA GLU A 301 -11.95 -10.87 -13.78
C GLU A 301 -11.78 -10.26 -15.18
N PHE A 302 -12.04 -8.95 -15.33
CA PHE A 302 -11.99 -8.26 -16.62
C PHE A 302 -10.56 -7.95 -17.08
N GLN A 303 -9.68 -7.46 -16.20
CA GLN A 303 -8.38 -6.94 -16.62
C GLN A 303 -7.25 -7.98 -16.57
N ILE A 304 -7.35 -9.00 -15.69
CA ILE A 304 -6.20 -9.83 -15.33
C ILE A 304 -6.42 -11.30 -15.72
N TRP A 305 -7.58 -11.89 -15.41
CA TRP A 305 -7.74 -13.34 -15.60
C TRP A 305 -8.17 -13.77 -16.99
N ASN A 306 -8.90 -12.91 -17.71
CA ASN A 306 -9.27 -13.16 -19.11
C ASN A 306 -8.12 -12.87 -20.09
N ASN A 307 -7.10 -12.11 -19.66
CA ASN A 307 -5.98 -11.68 -20.51
C ASN A 307 -4.65 -12.39 -20.19
N ALA A 308 -4.61 -13.24 -19.17
CA ALA A 308 -3.42 -14.05 -18.86
C ALA A 308 -3.51 -15.37 -19.64
N PRO A 309 -2.84 -15.53 -20.80
CA PRO A 309 -2.73 -16.82 -21.47
C PRO A 309 -2.05 -17.83 -20.52
N ASP A 310 -2.25 -19.13 -20.74
CA ASP A 310 -1.65 -20.19 -19.93
C ASP A 310 -0.12 -20.08 -19.91
N GLU A 311 0.41 -19.38 -18.90
CA GLU A 311 1.82 -18.96 -18.77
C GLU A 311 2.81 -20.14 -18.83
N ILE A 312 2.36 -21.34 -18.49
CA ILE A 312 3.17 -22.56 -18.48
C ILE A 312 3.37 -23.13 -19.90
N ALA A 313 2.37 -23.06 -20.77
CA ALA A 313 2.41 -23.68 -22.10
C ALA A 313 3.36 -22.95 -23.07
N ASN A 314 3.62 -21.66 -22.83
CA ASN A 314 4.51 -20.84 -23.66
C ASN A 314 5.98 -20.93 -23.23
N LEU A 315 6.25 -21.16 -21.94
CA LEU A 315 7.63 -21.34 -21.43
C LEU A 315 8.32 -22.56 -22.06
N ASP A 316 7.65 -23.70 -22.15
CA ASP A 316 8.22 -24.92 -22.76
C ASP A 316 8.55 -24.68 -24.26
N LYS A 317 7.69 -23.96 -24.99
CA LYS A 317 7.93 -23.56 -26.40
C LYS A 317 9.08 -22.54 -26.56
N PHE A 318 9.20 -21.56 -25.67
CA PHE A 318 10.29 -20.59 -25.70
C PHE A 318 11.66 -21.26 -25.53
N PHE A 319 11.73 -22.23 -24.61
CA PHE A 319 12.95 -22.97 -24.36
C PHE A 319 13.27 -24.03 -25.42
N GLU A 320 12.27 -24.60 -26.09
CA GLU A 320 12.45 -25.39 -27.32
C GLU A 320 12.97 -24.52 -28.48
N ASN A 321 12.47 -23.29 -28.63
CA ASN A 321 12.88 -22.37 -29.70
C ASN A 321 14.27 -21.73 -29.51
N LEU A 322 14.85 -21.81 -28.29
CA LEU A 322 16.22 -21.38 -27.99
C LEU A 322 17.25 -22.51 -28.17
N GLN A 323 16.83 -23.74 -28.44
CA GLN A 323 17.73 -24.79 -28.90
C GLN A 323 17.97 -24.62 -30.41
N ILE A 324 19.24 -24.44 -30.78
CA ILE A 324 19.73 -24.73 -32.14
C ILE A 324 19.50 -26.20 -32.45
#